data_AF-A0A1Y3BE93-F1
#
_entry.id   AF-A0A1Y3BE93-F1
#
_cell.length_a   1.000
_cell.length_b   1.000
_cell.length_c   1.000
_cell.angle_alpha   90.00
_cell.angle_beta   90.00
_cell.angle_gamma   90.00
#
_symmetry.space_group_name_H-M   'P 1'
#
loop_
_entity.id
_entity.type
_entity.pdbx_description
1 polymer ?
#
loop_
_entity_poly.entity_id
_entity_poly.type
_entity_poly.pdbx_seq_one_letter_code
_entity_poly.pdbx_strand_id
1 'polypeptide(L)' 'MLITEKDTLDVWVNGQKKETTNEFGDSEGTEITFDLDEQQQNRGCIKTISSGDKRKGMIYVLEVNGEPVKEMEAEFS' A
#
# COMPACT_ATOMS: atom_id res chain seq x y z
N MET A 1 2.13 -7.29 -10.22
CA MET A 1 3.15 -6.29 -9.82
C MET A 1 2.43 -5.09 -9.23
N LEU A 2 2.74 -4.71 -7.99
CA LEU A 2 2.22 -3.51 -7.33
C LEU A 2 3.35 -2.48 -7.22
N ILE A 3 3.10 -1.24 -7.60
CA ILE A 3 4.06 -0.13 -7.47
C ILE A 3 3.33 1.04 -6.82
N THR A 4 3.99 1.69 -5.86
CA THR A 4 3.49 2.90 -5.21
C THR A 4 4.51 4.01 -5.41
N GLU A 5 4.04 5.19 -5.79
CA GLU A 5 4.88 6.37 -5.92
C GLU A 5 4.75 7.23 -4.66
N LYS A 6 5.88 7.51 -3.98
CA LYS A 6 5.88 8.10 -2.64
C LYS A 6 5.38 9.54 -2.59
N ASP A 7 5.58 10.30 -3.67
CA ASP A 7 5.25 11.72 -3.70
C ASP A 7 3.80 11.96 -4.16
N THR A 8 3.29 11.13 -5.06
CA THR A 8 1.94 11.25 -5.63
C THR A 8 0.92 10.37 -4.93
N LEU A 9 1.37 9.38 -4.14
CA LEU A 9 0.55 8.31 -3.56
C LEU A 9 -0.19 7.48 -4.63
N ASP A 10 0.28 7.52 -5.87
CA ASP A 10 -0.30 6.76 -6.97
C ASP A 10 -0.07 5.27 -6.78
N VAL A 11 -1.14 4.49 -6.89
CA VAL A 11 -1.08 3.02 -6.85
C VAL A 11 -1.23 2.46 -8.26
N TRP A 12 -0.29 1.61 -8.64
CA TRP A 12 -0.29 0.90 -9.92
C TRP A 12 -0.38 -0.59 -9.69
N VAL A 13 -1.41 -1.22 -10.27
CA VAL A 13 -1.62 -2.67 -10.22
C VAL A 13 -1.49 -3.21 -11.65
N ASN A 14 -0.51 -4.08 -11.86
CA ASN A 14 -0.25 -4.72 -13.16
C ASN A 14 -0.10 -3.70 -14.32
N GLY A 15 0.56 -2.58 -14.06
CA GLY A 15 0.79 -1.52 -15.04
C GLY A 15 -0.39 -0.58 -15.28
N GLN A 16 -1.49 -0.74 -14.54
CA GLN A 16 -2.64 0.16 -14.58
C GLN A 16 -2.71 1.00 -13.31
N LYS A 17 -2.82 2.33 -13.47
CA LYS A 17 -3.06 3.25 -12.36
C LYS A 17 -4.46 3.00 -11.80
N LYS A 18 -4.57 2.88 -10.48
CA LYS A 18 -5.84 2.67 -9.77
C LYS A 18 -6.32 3.98 -9.14
N GLU A 19 -7.63 4.09 -9.02
CA GLU A 19 -8.24 5.10 -8.17
C GLU A 19 -8.01 4.73 -6.70
N THR A 20 -7.71 5.73 -5.88
CA THR A 20 -7.29 5.55 -4.49
C THR A 20 -8.11 6.42 -3.56
N THR A 21 -8.46 5.90 -2.39
CA THR A 21 -8.96 6.68 -1.26
C THR A 21 -7.87 6.81 -0.22
N ASN A 22 -7.52 8.05 0.15
CA ASN A 22 -6.46 8.34 1.10
C ASN A 22 -7.04 8.87 2.41
N GLU A 23 -6.79 8.16 3.50
CA GLU A 23 -7.16 8.56 4.86
C GLU A 23 -5.90 8.88 5.65
N PHE A 24 -5.84 10.09 6.22
CA PHE A 24 -4.73 10.56 7.05
C PHE A 24 -5.14 10.46 8.51
N GLY A 25 -4.58 9.48 9.24
CA GLY A 25 -4.80 9.34 10.68
C GLY A 25 -3.84 10.22 11.48
N ASP A 26 -4.33 10.81 12.57
CA ASP A 26 -3.57 11.75 13.41
C ASP A 26 -2.34 11.14 14.11
N SER A 27 -2.33 9.82 14.35
CA SER A 27 -1.26 9.15 15.14
C SER A 27 -0.62 7.93 14.49
N GLU A 28 -1.29 7.25 13.57
CA GLU A 28 -0.87 5.95 13.02
C GLU A 28 -0.30 6.04 11.59
N GLY A 29 -0.45 7.19 10.92
CA GLY A 29 0.06 7.46 9.57
C GLY A 29 -1.03 7.47 8.49
N THR A 30 -0.70 7.08 7.26
CA THR A 30 -1.60 7.20 6.09
C THR A 30 -2.08 5.83 5.63
N GLU A 31 -3.39 5.70 5.41
CA GLU A 31 -3.99 4.54 4.76
C GLU A 31 -4.44 4.89 3.33
N ILE A 32 -4.05 4.05 2.37
CA ILE A 32 -4.41 4.17 0.97
C ILE A 32 -5.16 2.91 0.57
N THR A 33 -6.45 3.03 0.25
CA THR A 33 -7.25 1.90 -0.23
C THR A 33 -7.54 2.00 -1.72
N PHE A 34 -7.55 0.83 -2.38
CA PHE A 34 -7.77 0.70 -3.82
C PHE A 34 -8.35 -0.68 -4.15
N ASP A 35 -9.04 -0.79 -5.29
CA ASP A 35 -9.56 -2.06 -5.78
C ASP A 35 -8.53 -2.77 -6.67
N LEU A 36 -8.28 -4.04 -6.38
CA LEU A 36 -7.31 -4.87 -7.13
C LEU A 36 -7.89 -5.37 -8.46
N ASP A 37 -9.20 -5.55 -8.50
CA ASP A 37 -9.96 -6.01 -9.66
C ASP A 37 -11.15 -5.09 -9.95
N GLU A 38 -11.65 -5.14 -11.19
CA GLU A 38 -12.78 -4.32 -11.64
C GLU A 38 -14.11 -4.73 -10.98
N GLN A 39 -14.20 -5.96 -10.48
CA GLN A 39 -15.39 -6.50 -9.83
C GLN A 39 -15.47 -6.07 -8.36
N GLN A 40 -14.47 -5.34 -7.85
CA GLN A 40 -14.33 -4.87 -6.47
C GLN A 40 -14.44 -5.99 -5.43
N GLN A 41 -14.04 -7.21 -5.82
CA GLN A 41 -14.08 -8.36 -4.91
C GLN A 41 -12.86 -8.41 -4.01
N ASN A 42 -11.72 -7.92 -4.50
CA ASN A 42 -10.48 -7.85 -3.74
C ASN A 42 -10.06 -6.40 -3.51
N ARG A 43 -9.94 -6.02 -2.24
CA ARG A 43 -9.52 -4.69 -1.81
C ARG A 43 -8.08 -4.71 -1.33
N GLY A 44 -7.25 -3.84 -1.89
CA GLY A 44 -5.90 -3.56 -1.41
C GLY A 44 -5.90 -2.39 -0.44
N CYS A 45 -5.07 -2.48 0.60
CA CYS A 45 -4.80 -1.38 1.51
C CYS A 45 -3.29 -1.26 1.73
N ILE A 46 -2.74 -0.06 1.54
CA ILE A 46 -1.37 0.27 1.94
C ILE A 46 -1.46 1.14 3.18
N LYS A 47 -0.89 0.65 4.28
CA LYS A 47 -0.78 1.40 5.53
C LYS A 47 0.65 1.87 5.72
N THR A 48 0.80 3.15 6.01
CA THR A 48 2.08 3.73 6.41
C THR A 48 2.06 3.88 7.92
N ILE A 49 2.88 3.11 8.62
CA ILE A 49 2.96 3.13 10.08
C ILE A 49 4.26 3.82 10.48
N SER A 50 4.16 4.83 11.33
CA SER A 50 5.35 5.41 11.97
C SER A 50 5.95 4.38 12.91
N SER A 51 7.20 4.00 12.69
CA SER A 51 7.89 3.04 13.57
C SER A 51 8.15 3.57 14.99
N GLY A 52 7.84 4.84 15.28
CA GLY A 52 8.17 5.53 16.53
C GLY A 52 9.67 5.77 16.74
N ASP A 53 10.53 5.09 15.98
CA ASP A 53 11.97 5.23 15.95
C ASP A 53 12.40 6.09 14.76
N LYS A 54 12.89 7.29 15.06
CA LYS A 54 13.38 8.24 14.04
C LYS A 54 14.46 7.66 13.11
N ARG A 55 15.15 6.58 13.52
CA ARG A 55 16.18 5.92 12.71
C ARG A 55 15.61 4.86 11.76
N LYS A 56 14.45 4.28 12.06
CA LYS A 56 13.83 3.22 11.24
C LYS A 56 12.89 3.77 10.16
N GLY A 57 12.39 5.00 10.33
CA GLY A 57 11.54 5.65 9.33
C GLY A 57 10.12 5.11 9.31
N MET A 58 9.45 5.27 8.16
CA MET A 58 8.08 4.79 7.94
C MET A 58 8.08 3.34 7.47
N ILE A 59 7.19 2.53 8.04
CA ILE A 59 6.95 1.15 7.63
C ILE A 59 5.74 1.16 6.69
N TYR A 60 5.84 0.49 5.55
CA TYR A 60 4.73 0.31 4.63
C TYR A 60 4.24 -1.13 4.74
N VAL A 61 2.94 -1.32 4.96
CA VAL A 61 2.29 -2.62 5.02
C VAL A 61 1.26 -2.68 3.91
N LEU A 62 1.35 -3.72 3.07
CA LEU A 62 0.30 -4.04 2.10
C LEU A 62 -0.61 -5.12 2.68
N GLU A 63 -1.91 -4.86 2.67
CA GLU A 63 -2.96 -5.82 3.01
C GLU A 63 -3.84 -6.08 1.79
N VAL A 64 -4.32 -7.31 1.65
CA VAL A 64 -5.34 -7.71 0.66
C VAL A 64 -6.50 -8.34 1.43
N ASN A 65 -7.70 -7.77 1.30
CA ASN A 65 -8.89 -8.18 2.04
C ASN A 65 -8.68 -8.22 3.57
N GLY A 66 -7.85 -7.31 4.08
CA GLY A 66 -7.50 -7.22 5.50
C GLY A 66 -6.38 -8.16 5.95
N GLU A 67 -5.83 -8.99 5.06
CA GLU A 67 -4.73 -9.90 5.36
C GLU A 67 -3.40 -9.34 4.86
N PRO A 68 -2.34 -9.28 5.70
CA PRO A 68 -1.05 -8.74 5.30
C PRO A 68 -0.37 -9.63 4.26
N VAL A 69 0.09 -9.01 3.18
CA VAL A 69 0.90 -9.67 2.16
C VAL A 69 2.35 -9.66 2.60
N LYS A 70 2.97 -10.84 2.71
CA LYS A 70 4.41 -10.93 2.93
C LYS A 70 5.15 -10.38 1.72
N GLU A 71 6.12 -9.51 1.97
CA GLU A 71 7.08 -9.11 0.95
C GLU A 71 7.76 -10.36 0.39
N MET A 72 7.65 -10.54 -0.93
CA MET A 72 8.46 -11.51 -1.67
C MET A 72 9.50 -10.71 -2.44
N GLU A 73 10.77 -10.87 -2.08
CA GLU A 73 11.85 -10.36 -2.91
C GLU A 73 11.79 -11.09 -4.25
N ALA A 74 11.59 -10.35 -5.34
CA ALA A 74 11.66 -10.92 -6.67
C ALA A 74 13.12 -11.24 -6.98
N GLU A 75 13.49 -12.52 -6.94
CA GLU A 75 14.76 -12.97 -7.51
C GLU A 75 14.68 -12.83 -9.04
N PHE A 76 15.31 -11.79 -9.57
CA PHE A 76 15.58 -11.68 -10.99
C PHE A 76 16.78 -12.60 -11.31
N SER A 77 16.51 -13.78 -11.88
CA SER A 77 17.52 -14.70 -12.42
C SER A 77 17.96 -14.32 -13.82
#